data_AF-Q9HRS0-F1
#
_entry.id   AF-Q9HRS0-F1
#
_cell.length_a   1.000
_cell.length_b   1.000
_cell.length_c   1.000
_cell.angle_alpha   90.00
_cell.angle_beta   90.00
_cell.angle_gamma   90.00
#
_symmetry.space_group_name_H-M   'P 1'
#
loop_
_entity.id
_entity.type
_entity.pdbx_description
1 polymer ?
#
loop_
_entity_poly.entity_id
_entity_poly.type
_entity_poly.pdbx_seq_one_letter_code
_entity_poly.pdbx_strand_id
1 'polypeptide(L)'
;MGGSSVPPMISVLERRTCGRALSVAASRGRVANGQTKVFSSRDSLAARMNSETDVGVSRRSVLRGGVAAAAGAAATGTAAAAEGEGGDGGGEKVVKVGPNGSNVFKPAEMYVKPGTKVRFVWESGGHNVHATEVPGDADWGVSTDIAGPPKEYTHTFDGPTGEYNYVCTPHASLGMKGTIIVTDSPPENKGYQTIVPDSAKTMAVGAMGSMTSVLGLAYFFMKYGGDYGE
;
A
#
# COMPACT_ATOMS: atom_id res chain seq x y z
N MET A 1 60.13 35.12 17.63
CA MET A 1 61.30 34.24 17.50
C MET A 1 61.02 32.91 18.18
N GLY A 2 61.36 31.80 17.52
CA GLY A 2 61.24 30.41 18.02
C GLY A 2 60.05 29.68 17.41
N GLY A 3 60.15 28.79 16.41
CA GLY A 3 61.30 28.20 15.74
C GLY A 3 61.33 26.68 15.95
N SER A 4 60.88 25.93 14.93
CA SER A 4 61.15 24.50 14.65
C SER A 4 60.59 23.46 15.63
N SER A 5 60.20 22.24 15.26
CA SER A 5 60.59 21.36 14.15
C SER A 5 59.56 20.22 14.03
N VAL A 6 59.24 19.83 12.80
CA VAL A 6 58.50 18.59 12.43
C VAL A 6 59.51 17.47 12.16
N PRO A 7 59.22 16.22 12.56
CA PRO A 7 59.82 15.05 11.90
C PRO A 7 58.78 14.08 11.26
N PRO A 8 59.23 13.12 10.42
CA PRO A 8 58.58 12.82 9.14
C PRO A 8 57.78 11.50 9.06
N MET A 9 57.09 11.40 7.93
CA MET A 9 56.44 10.24 7.31
C MET A 9 57.28 8.96 7.33
N ILE A 10 56.67 7.84 7.74
CA ILE A 10 57.09 6.47 7.39
C ILE A 10 55.90 5.73 6.80
N SER A 11 56.04 5.39 5.52
CA SER A 11 55.25 4.40 4.79
C SER A 11 55.35 3.02 5.44
N VAL A 12 54.21 2.36 5.66
CA VAL A 12 54.10 0.91 5.50
C VAL A 12 52.83 0.64 4.70
N LEU A 13 53.00 0.45 3.38
CA LEU A 13 52.08 -0.33 2.57
C LEU A 13 52.17 -1.77 3.08
N GLU A 14 51.07 -2.34 3.57
CA GLU A 14 50.93 -3.78 3.60
C GLU A 14 49.74 -4.19 2.74
N ARG A 15 50.07 -4.49 1.47
CA ARG A 15 49.23 -5.30 0.59
C ARG A 15 49.19 -6.71 1.17
N ARG A 16 48.00 -7.18 1.55
CA ARG A 16 47.73 -8.62 1.63
C ARG A 16 46.62 -8.97 0.65
N THR A 17 47.04 -9.17 -0.60
CA THR A 17 46.34 -10.01 -1.56
C THR A 17 46.41 -11.47 -1.10
N CYS A 18 45.25 -12.04 -0.79
CA CYS A 18 45.02 -13.48 -0.76
C CYS A 18 43.57 -13.63 -1.25
N GLY A 19 43.25 -14.10 -2.46
CA GLY A 19 43.92 -15.10 -3.26
C GLY A 19 43.44 -16.49 -2.88
N ARG A 20 42.15 -16.81 -3.05
CA ARG A 20 41.75 -18.19 -3.33
C ARG A 20 40.37 -18.31 -3.99
N ALA A 21 40.43 -18.78 -5.24
CA ALA A 21 39.35 -19.35 -6.01
C ALA A 21 38.95 -20.75 -5.50
N LEU A 22 37.68 -21.13 -5.73
CA LEU A 22 37.11 -22.48 -5.97
C LEU A 22 35.64 -22.45 -5.50
N SER A 23 34.64 -23.03 -6.14
CA SER A 23 34.45 -23.57 -7.48
C SER A 23 32.94 -23.77 -7.63
N VAL A 24 32.43 -23.46 -8.81
CA VAL A 24 31.10 -23.84 -9.29
C VAL A 24 31.04 -25.36 -9.43
N ALA A 25 30.04 -26.00 -8.83
CA ALA A 25 29.70 -27.40 -9.09
C ALA A 25 28.24 -27.48 -9.51
N ALA A 26 28.01 -27.34 -10.82
CA ALA A 26 26.77 -27.74 -11.47
C ALA A 26 26.77 -29.26 -11.62
N SER A 27 25.91 -29.96 -10.89
CA SER A 27 25.66 -31.38 -11.10
C SER A 27 24.55 -31.57 -12.14
N ARG A 28 24.95 -31.99 -13.34
CA ARG A 28 24.06 -32.59 -14.35
C ARG A 28 24.20 -34.12 -14.22
N GLY A 29 23.10 -34.80 -13.86
CA GLY A 29 22.97 -36.26 -13.91
C GLY A 29 21.85 -36.64 -14.88
N ARG A 30 22.13 -37.62 -15.74
CA ARG A 30 21.46 -37.98 -16.99
C ARG A 30 20.71 -39.32 -16.85
N VAL A 31 19.48 -39.36 -17.38
CA VAL A 31 18.77 -40.42 -18.16
C VAL A 31 18.89 -41.92 -17.80
N ALA A 32 17.73 -42.59 -17.66
CA ALA A 32 17.26 -43.82 -18.36
C ALA A 32 16.27 -44.62 -17.48
N ASN A 33 15.01 -44.82 -17.91
CA ASN A 33 14.44 -46.06 -18.52
C ASN A 33 14.39 -47.25 -17.52
N GLY A 34 13.31 -47.95 -17.20
CA GLY A 34 11.97 -48.15 -17.75
C GLY A 34 11.56 -49.61 -17.44
N GLN A 35 10.26 -49.86 -17.18
CA GLN A 35 9.56 -51.17 -17.18
C GLN A 35 9.82 -52.13 -15.98
N THR A 36 8.90 -52.94 -15.43
CA THR A 36 7.49 -53.31 -15.68
C THR A 36 6.97 -54.17 -14.51
N LYS A 37 5.65 -54.14 -14.25
CA LYS A 37 4.73 -55.30 -14.03
C LYS A 37 3.41 -54.78 -13.39
N VAL A 38 2.19 -55.27 -13.65
CA VAL A 38 1.57 -56.16 -14.65
C VAL A 38 0.05 -56.13 -14.33
N PHE A 39 -0.78 -56.06 -15.38
CA PHE A 39 -2.14 -56.63 -15.61
C PHE A 39 -3.30 -56.48 -14.60
N SER A 40 -4.44 -56.00 -15.10
CA SER A 40 -5.61 -56.82 -15.53
C SER A 40 -6.70 -55.86 -16.05
N SER A 41 -6.98 -55.71 -17.36
CA SER A 41 -7.57 -56.61 -18.39
C SER A 41 -9.11 -56.47 -18.53
N ARG A 42 -9.52 -56.35 -19.81
CA ARG A 42 -10.85 -56.50 -20.46
C ARG A 42 -11.64 -55.21 -20.73
N ASP A 43 -11.58 -54.64 -21.94
CA ASP A 43 -12.19 -55.03 -23.25
C ASP A 43 -13.54 -54.30 -23.46
N SER A 44 -13.61 -53.29 -24.34
CA SER A 44 -13.96 -53.36 -25.78
C SER A 44 -15.49 -53.36 -26.01
N LEU A 45 -16.14 -52.26 -26.40
CA LEU A 45 -16.31 -51.69 -27.77
C LEU A 45 -17.71 -52.02 -28.37
N ALA A 46 -18.27 -51.04 -29.10
CA ALA A 46 -19.48 -51.05 -29.97
C ALA A 46 -20.83 -50.76 -29.27
N ALA A 47 -21.52 -49.63 -29.44
CA ALA A 47 -22.03 -48.88 -30.61
C ALA A 47 -23.48 -49.22 -31.01
N ARG A 48 -24.31 -48.15 -31.05
CA ARG A 48 -25.52 -47.88 -31.89
C ARG A 48 -26.94 -48.11 -31.32
N MET A 49 -27.66 -46.98 -31.27
CA MET A 49 -29.06 -46.68 -31.65
C MET A 49 -30.26 -46.97 -30.72
N ASN A 50 -30.89 -45.85 -30.32
CA ASN A 50 -32.32 -45.50 -30.19
C ASN A 50 -33.29 -46.31 -29.30
N SER A 51 -33.75 -45.67 -28.21
CA SER A 51 -35.19 -45.50 -27.87
C SER A 51 -35.34 -44.43 -26.77
N GLU A 52 -36.44 -43.69 -26.80
CA GLU A 52 -36.64 -42.34 -26.26
C GLU A 52 -37.03 -42.25 -24.76
N THR A 53 -36.98 -41.00 -24.27
CA THR A 53 -37.70 -40.40 -23.12
C THR A 53 -37.17 -40.57 -21.70
N ASP A 54 -36.37 -39.60 -21.24
CA ASP A 54 -36.55 -38.91 -19.94
C ASP A 54 -35.70 -37.61 -19.92
N VAL A 55 -36.34 -36.45 -20.02
CA VAL A 55 -35.67 -35.13 -19.94
C VAL A 55 -35.68 -34.62 -18.50
N GLY A 56 -34.81 -35.20 -17.67
CA GLY A 56 -34.33 -34.57 -16.45
C GLY A 56 -33.37 -33.43 -16.79
N VAL A 57 -33.79 -32.17 -16.60
CA VAL A 57 -33.00 -30.98 -16.92
C VAL A 57 -31.77 -30.91 -16.01
N SER A 58 -30.60 -31.27 -16.56
CA SER A 58 -29.29 -31.01 -15.97
C SER A 58 -28.58 -29.84 -16.68
N ARG A 59 -27.62 -29.27 -15.95
CA ARG A 59 -26.84 -28.02 -16.05
C ARG A 59 -26.18 -27.65 -17.40
N ARG A 60 -26.55 -28.26 -18.51
CA ARG A 60 -25.97 -28.04 -19.85
C ARG A 60 -26.91 -27.30 -20.82
N SER A 61 -28.12 -26.95 -20.41
CA SER A 61 -29.06 -26.13 -21.20
C SER A 61 -28.85 -24.61 -21.02
N VAL A 62 -27.74 -24.18 -20.42
CA VAL A 62 -27.46 -22.76 -20.11
C VAL A 62 -26.62 -22.05 -21.20
N LEU A 63 -26.30 -22.70 -22.32
CA LEU A 63 -25.33 -22.16 -23.30
C LEU A 63 -25.81 -21.99 -24.75
N ARG A 64 -27.12 -21.89 -25.03
CA ARG A 64 -27.58 -21.46 -26.38
C ARG A 64 -28.83 -20.59 -26.30
N GLY A 65 -28.67 -19.28 -26.44
CA GLY A 65 -29.77 -18.33 -26.63
C GLY A 65 -29.44 -16.96 -26.06
N GLY A 66 -28.61 -16.19 -26.77
CA GLY A 66 -28.21 -14.86 -26.36
C GLY A 66 -29.32 -13.83 -26.49
N VAL A 67 -29.36 -12.89 -25.54
CA VAL A 67 -29.89 -11.53 -25.72
C VAL A 67 -29.02 -10.57 -24.93
N ALA A 68 -28.37 -9.68 -25.70
CA ALA A 68 -27.88 -8.33 -25.39
C ALA A 68 -27.21 -8.07 -24.04
N ALA A 69 -25.88 -7.94 -24.09
CA ALA A 69 -25.14 -7.08 -23.20
C ALA A 69 -25.61 -5.63 -23.37
N ALA A 70 -26.30 -5.08 -22.37
CA ALA A 70 -26.39 -3.63 -22.18
C ALA A 70 -25.29 -3.23 -21.18
N ALA A 71 -24.22 -2.64 -21.70
CA ALA A 71 -23.23 -1.93 -20.90
C ALA A 71 -23.92 -0.73 -20.23
N GLY A 72 -24.37 -0.92 -18.99
CA GLY A 72 -24.78 0.17 -18.11
C GLY A 72 -23.55 0.73 -17.42
N ALA A 73 -23.18 1.96 -17.78
CA ALA A 73 -22.04 2.68 -17.21
C ALA A 73 -22.08 2.65 -15.68
N ALA A 74 -21.04 2.05 -15.09
CA ALA A 74 -20.79 2.13 -13.66
C ALA A 74 -20.57 3.61 -13.28
N ALA A 75 -21.51 4.19 -12.55
CA ALA A 75 -21.26 5.44 -11.84
C ALA A 75 -20.24 5.14 -10.74
N THR A 76 -18.97 5.43 -11.01
CA THR A 76 -17.87 5.40 -10.05
C THR A 76 -18.13 6.42 -8.95
N GLY A 77 -18.76 5.99 -7.85
CA GLY A 77 -18.70 6.67 -6.57
C GLY A 77 -17.40 6.29 -5.88
N THR A 78 -16.29 6.95 -6.22
CA THR A 78 -15.04 6.84 -5.46
C THR A 78 -15.24 7.53 -4.12
N ALA A 79 -15.65 6.77 -3.10
CA ALA A 79 -15.43 7.17 -1.72
C ALA A 79 -13.91 7.16 -1.50
N ALA A 80 -13.30 8.33 -1.37
CA ALA A 80 -11.91 8.46 -0.99
C ALA A 80 -11.74 7.90 0.44
N ALA A 81 -11.43 6.60 0.53
CA ALA A 81 -10.93 6.02 1.76
C ALA A 81 -9.60 6.72 2.07
N ALA A 82 -9.54 7.38 3.23
CA ALA A 82 -8.29 7.90 3.74
C ALA A 82 -7.38 6.71 4.05
N GLU A 83 -6.46 6.41 3.14
CA GLU A 83 -5.44 5.41 3.39
C GLU A 83 -4.43 5.99 4.37
N GLY A 84 -4.47 5.52 5.62
CA GLY A 84 -3.39 5.67 6.57
C GLY A 84 -2.40 4.55 6.33
N GLU A 85 -1.29 4.84 5.64
CA GLU A 85 -0.18 3.90 5.49
C GLU A 85 0.56 3.73 6.83
N GLY A 86 0.01 2.88 7.69
CA GLY A 86 0.64 2.41 8.92
C GLY A 86 1.60 1.25 8.65
N GLY A 87 2.76 1.54 8.06
CA GLY A 87 3.79 0.52 7.85
C GLY A 87 4.57 0.21 9.15
N ASP A 88 4.26 -0.89 9.82
CA ASP A 88 5.13 -1.43 10.88
C ASP A 88 6.44 -1.95 10.28
N GLY A 89 7.58 -1.54 10.83
CA GLY A 89 8.89 -2.07 10.49
C GLY A 89 9.80 -1.09 9.74
N GLY A 90 10.76 -0.49 10.48
CA GLY A 90 12.11 -0.04 10.05
C GLY A 90 12.30 0.76 8.75
N GLY A 91 11.24 1.11 8.04
CA GLY A 91 11.24 1.74 6.74
C GLY A 91 11.14 3.25 6.84
N GLU A 92 11.48 3.91 5.73
CA GLU A 92 11.25 5.34 5.58
C GLU A 92 9.76 5.66 5.71
N LYS A 93 9.44 6.61 6.58
CA LYS A 93 8.10 7.14 6.76
C LYS A 93 7.93 8.41 5.93
N VAL A 94 6.72 8.65 5.44
CA VAL A 94 6.43 9.81 4.61
C VAL A 94 5.45 10.74 5.32
N VAL A 95 5.79 12.03 5.32
CA VAL A 95 4.89 13.13 5.69
C VAL A 95 4.63 13.96 4.44
N LYS A 96 3.38 14.01 4.00
CA LYS A 96 2.93 14.87 2.91
C LYS A 96 2.76 16.29 3.41
N VAL A 97 3.38 17.24 2.73
CA VAL A 97 3.33 18.67 3.01
C VAL A 97 2.38 19.31 2.01
N GLY A 98 1.23 19.80 2.50
CA GLY A 98 0.24 20.44 1.66
C GLY A 98 -0.55 19.51 0.72
N PRO A 99 -1.09 18.37 1.20
CA PRO A 99 -1.80 17.44 0.32
C PRO A 99 -3.04 18.09 -0.28
N ASN A 100 -3.25 17.92 -1.59
CA ASN A 100 -4.36 18.52 -2.33
C ASN A 100 -4.47 20.06 -2.19
N GLY A 101 -3.36 20.77 -1.95
CA GLY A 101 -3.35 22.23 -1.75
C GLY A 101 -3.90 22.70 -0.41
N SER A 102 -4.01 21.80 0.57
CA SER A 102 -4.50 22.13 1.92
C SER A 102 -3.37 22.58 2.86
N ASN A 103 -3.69 23.34 3.91
CA ASN A 103 -2.70 23.81 4.89
C ASN A 103 -2.50 22.82 6.03
N VAL A 104 -2.13 21.57 5.72
CA VAL A 104 -1.90 20.51 6.72
C VAL A 104 -0.67 19.66 6.38
N PHE A 105 -0.11 19.04 7.42
CA PHE A 105 0.78 17.89 7.27
C PHE A 105 -0.04 16.61 7.33
N LYS A 106 0.30 15.60 6.52
CA LYS A 106 -0.37 14.29 6.55
C LYS A 106 0.65 13.14 6.60
N PRO A 107 0.67 12.33 7.66
CA PRO A 107 -0.10 12.50 8.90
C PRO A 107 0.35 13.76 9.67
N ALA A 108 -0.56 14.33 10.48
CA ALA A 108 -0.22 15.45 11.37
C ALA A 108 0.54 14.98 12.61
N GLU A 109 0.18 13.81 13.13
CA GLU A 109 0.87 13.15 14.24
C GLU A 109 1.31 11.75 13.80
N MET A 110 2.54 11.37 14.14
CA MET A 110 3.02 10.01 13.88
C MET A 110 4.00 9.54 14.95
N TYR A 111 3.99 8.23 15.18
CA TYR A 111 4.92 7.56 16.08
C TYR A 111 6.02 6.86 15.29
N VAL A 112 7.25 7.03 15.74
CA VAL A 112 8.44 6.40 15.15
C VAL A 112 9.36 5.86 16.25
N LYS A 113 10.15 4.85 15.92
CA LYS A 113 11.25 4.41 16.79
C LYS A 113 12.49 5.26 16.54
N PRO A 114 13.40 5.41 17.52
CA PRO A 114 14.72 6.00 17.26
C PRO A 114 15.42 5.36 16.05
N GLY A 115 16.06 6.19 15.23
CA GLY A 115 16.71 5.81 13.97
C GLY A 115 15.78 5.74 12.75
N THR A 116 14.50 6.04 12.89
CA THR A 116 13.55 6.05 11.76
C THR A 116 13.81 7.25 10.85
N LYS A 117 13.83 7.02 9.53
CA LYS A 117 13.88 8.10 8.53
C LYS A 117 12.47 8.61 8.24
N VAL A 118 12.27 9.91 8.32
CA VAL A 118 11.03 10.57 7.90
C VAL A 118 11.34 11.49 6.73
N ARG A 119 10.63 11.29 5.63
CA ARG A 119 10.71 12.09 4.40
C ARG A 119 9.48 12.96 4.27
N PHE A 120 9.71 14.27 4.23
CA PHE A 120 8.73 15.29 3.96
C PHE A 120 8.65 15.52 2.44
N VAL A 121 7.47 15.36 1.86
CA VAL A 121 7.23 15.47 0.42
C VAL A 121 6.21 16.57 0.17
N TRP A 122 6.59 17.61 -0.59
CA TRP A 122 5.68 18.69 -0.93
C TRP A 122 4.72 18.24 -2.04
N GLU A 123 3.42 18.31 -1.76
CA GLU A 123 2.34 18.07 -2.73
C GLU A 123 1.74 19.40 -3.23
N SER A 124 1.96 20.52 -2.53
CA SER A 124 1.64 21.87 -3.00
C SER A 124 2.70 22.91 -2.61
N GLY A 125 2.61 24.11 -3.20
CA GLY A 125 3.52 25.22 -2.93
C GLY A 125 3.11 26.09 -1.75
N GLY A 126 4.06 26.88 -1.23
CA GLY A 126 3.81 27.83 -0.15
C GLY A 126 4.01 27.25 1.25
N HIS A 127 4.68 26.12 1.37
CA HIS A 127 4.88 25.44 2.66
C HIS A 127 6.36 25.32 3.01
N ASN A 128 6.67 25.30 4.31
CA ASN A 128 7.95 24.89 4.84
C ASN A 128 7.77 23.90 6.01
N VAL A 129 8.87 23.30 6.45
CA VAL A 129 8.97 22.53 7.69
C VAL A 129 9.92 23.29 8.61
N HIS A 130 9.41 23.75 9.74
CA HIS A 130 10.15 24.49 10.75
C HIS A 130 9.98 23.81 12.10
N ALA A 131 11.05 23.24 12.66
CA ALA A 131 11.05 22.68 14.00
C ALA A 131 10.87 23.80 15.03
N THR A 132 10.09 23.53 16.08
CA THR A 132 9.70 24.53 17.08
C THR A 132 10.05 24.09 18.50
N GLU A 133 9.70 22.87 18.86
CA GLU A 133 9.99 22.29 20.17
C GLU A 133 10.48 20.87 19.93
N VAL A 134 11.69 20.58 20.43
CA VAL A 134 12.36 19.28 20.26
C VAL A 134 12.90 18.84 21.63
N PRO A 135 12.97 17.53 21.89
CA PRO A 135 13.35 17.04 23.21
C PRO A 135 14.86 17.16 23.44
N GLY A 136 15.23 17.67 24.62
CA GLY A 136 16.62 17.68 25.09
C GLY A 136 17.58 18.37 24.12
N ASP A 137 18.65 17.66 23.78
CA ASP A 137 19.73 18.05 22.87
C ASP A 137 19.56 17.46 21.46
N ALA A 138 18.34 17.10 21.06
CA ALA A 138 18.06 16.57 19.73
C ALA A 138 18.58 17.49 18.60
N ASP A 139 19.34 16.93 17.67
CA ASP A 139 19.89 17.65 16.51
C ASP A 139 18.85 17.80 15.37
N TRP A 140 17.75 18.47 15.68
CA TRP A 140 16.68 18.74 14.71
C TRP A 140 16.14 20.18 14.78
N GLY A 141 17.01 21.15 14.51
CA GLY A 141 16.66 22.57 14.38
C GLY A 141 16.27 22.98 12.95
N VAL A 142 15.55 22.12 12.20
CA VAL A 142 15.30 22.39 10.77
C VAL A 142 14.42 23.62 10.56
N SER A 143 14.77 24.43 9.56
CA SER A 143 13.88 25.44 8.98
C SER A 143 14.09 25.46 7.48
N THR A 144 13.24 24.74 6.74
CA THR A 144 13.36 24.72 5.27
C THR A 144 12.88 26.04 4.66
N ASP A 145 13.31 26.32 3.43
CA ASP A 145 12.70 27.37 2.62
C ASP A 145 11.23 27.08 2.36
N ILE A 146 10.45 28.15 2.11
CA ILE A 146 9.09 28.04 1.60
C ILE A 146 9.16 27.58 0.15
N ALA A 147 8.59 26.41 -0.13
CA ALA A 147 8.73 25.73 -1.42
C ALA A 147 7.43 25.01 -1.83
N GLY A 148 7.49 24.36 -3.00
CA GLY A 148 6.47 23.47 -3.54
C GLY A 148 7.08 22.31 -4.33
N PRO A 149 6.25 21.44 -4.93
CA PRO A 149 6.73 20.30 -5.72
C PRO A 149 7.71 20.76 -6.82
N PRO A 150 8.78 19.98 -7.10
CA PRO A 150 9.12 18.67 -6.57
C PRO A 150 10.09 18.70 -5.36
N LYS A 151 9.78 19.47 -4.30
CA LYS A 151 10.60 19.52 -3.08
C LYS A 151 10.42 18.28 -2.20
N GLU A 152 11.54 17.76 -1.70
CA GLU A 152 11.60 16.76 -0.64
C GLU A 152 12.65 17.14 0.41
N TYR A 153 12.48 16.65 1.63
CA TYR A 153 13.45 16.77 2.74
C TYR A 153 13.37 15.50 3.61
N THR A 154 14.49 14.86 3.91
CA THR A 154 14.53 13.67 4.76
C THR A 154 15.38 13.93 6.00
N HIS A 155 14.90 13.47 7.16
CA HIS A 155 15.64 13.48 8.41
C HIS A 155 15.57 12.10 9.07
N THR A 156 16.67 11.70 9.73
CA THR A 156 16.72 10.48 10.55
C THR A 156 16.53 10.90 12.00
N PHE A 157 15.48 10.42 12.66
CA PHE A 157 15.20 10.74 14.07
C PHE A 157 15.94 9.77 14.98
N ASP A 158 17.25 9.96 15.14
CA ASP A 158 18.15 9.15 16.00
C ASP A 158 18.47 9.81 17.36
N GLY A 159 17.93 11.00 17.61
CA GLY A 159 18.01 11.71 18.88
C GLY A 159 17.18 11.08 20.02
N PRO A 160 17.06 11.78 21.16
CA PRO A 160 16.33 11.30 22.33
C PRO A 160 14.85 11.03 22.03
N THR A 161 14.24 10.15 22.82
CA THR A 161 12.79 9.92 22.78
C THR A 161 12.05 11.18 23.24
N GLY A 162 10.86 11.42 22.67
CA GLY A 162 10.05 12.61 22.96
C GLY A 162 9.29 13.12 21.75
N GLU A 163 8.66 14.27 21.94
CA GLU A 163 7.86 14.94 20.91
C GLU A 163 8.72 15.94 20.13
N TYR A 164 8.71 15.79 18.81
CA TYR A 164 9.38 16.66 17.86
C TYR A 164 8.29 17.46 17.13
N ASN A 165 8.03 18.68 17.63
CA ASN A 165 6.99 19.56 17.13
C ASN A 165 7.52 20.48 16.04
N TYR A 166 6.77 20.57 14.95
CA TYR A 166 7.11 21.40 13.80
C TYR A 166 5.88 22.09 13.21
N VAL A 167 6.12 23.18 12.51
CA VAL A 167 5.06 24.00 11.91
C VAL A 167 5.45 24.40 10.49
N CYS A 168 4.44 24.74 9.70
CA CYS A 168 4.64 25.55 8.51
C CYS A 168 4.49 27.02 8.91
N THR A 169 5.58 27.79 8.93
CA THR A 169 5.64 29.18 9.38
C THR A 169 4.52 30.07 8.80
N PRO A 170 4.27 30.13 7.47
CA PRO A 170 3.21 30.99 6.92
C PRO A 170 1.79 30.55 7.27
N HIS A 171 1.61 29.30 7.72
CA HIS A 171 0.29 28.70 7.99
C HIS A 171 0.15 28.26 9.46
N ALA A 172 1.05 28.68 10.35
CA ALA A 172 1.05 28.29 11.76
C ALA A 172 -0.22 28.78 12.48
N SER A 173 -0.70 29.99 12.14
CA SER A 173 -1.95 30.56 12.65
C SER A 173 -3.21 29.82 12.15
N LEU A 174 -3.11 29.14 11.02
CA LEU A 174 -4.17 28.30 10.45
C LEU A 174 -4.13 26.85 10.99
N GLY A 175 -3.20 26.54 11.88
CA GLY A 175 -3.08 25.22 12.50
C GLY A 175 -2.25 24.21 11.70
N MET A 176 -1.45 24.64 10.72
CA MET A 176 -0.54 23.75 10.00
C MET A 176 0.67 23.39 10.89
N LYS A 177 0.42 22.44 11.79
CA LYS A 177 1.36 21.91 12.78
C LYS A 177 1.43 20.40 12.65
N GLY A 178 2.57 19.83 13.00
CA GLY A 178 2.72 18.40 13.10
C GLY A 178 3.64 18.03 14.25
N THR A 179 3.54 16.76 14.66
CA THR A 179 4.29 16.19 15.76
C THR A 179 4.79 14.81 15.37
N ILE A 180 6.09 14.58 15.53
CA ILE A 180 6.69 13.26 15.41
C ILE A 180 7.06 12.80 16.83
N ILE A 181 6.49 11.70 17.27
CA ILE A 181 6.71 11.15 18.61
C ILE A 181 7.71 10.01 18.47
N VAL A 182 8.94 10.25 18.93
CA VAL A 182 10.00 9.25 18.95
C VAL A 182 9.88 8.46 20.25
N THR A 183 9.60 7.16 20.16
CA THR A 183 9.41 6.29 21.32
C THR A 183 9.84 4.87 21.01
N ASP A 184 10.37 4.16 22.01
CA ASP A 184 10.77 2.76 21.89
C ASP A 184 9.55 1.82 21.69
N SER A 185 8.40 2.25 22.21
CA SER A 185 7.14 1.50 22.18
C SER A 185 6.06 2.33 21.49
N PRO A 186 6.14 2.51 20.15
CA PRO A 186 5.07 3.18 19.43
C PRO A 186 3.78 2.38 19.59
N PRO A 187 2.61 3.02 19.77
CA PRO A 187 1.35 2.32 19.73
C PRO A 187 1.27 1.58 18.39
N GLU A 188 0.85 0.32 18.44
CA GLU A 188 0.64 -0.49 17.24
C GLU A 188 -0.44 0.20 16.42
N ASN A 189 -0.01 1.02 15.45
CA ASN A 189 -0.89 1.75 14.56
C ASN A 189 -1.48 0.75 13.57
N LYS A 190 -2.47 -0.02 14.01
CA LYS A 190 -3.49 -0.56 13.12
C LYS A 190 -4.31 0.65 12.72
N GLY A 191 -3.80 1.41 11.74
CA GLY A 191 -4.30 2.74 11.37
C GLY A 191 -5.81 2.80 11.41
N TYR A 192 -6.38 3.84 12.03
CA TYR A 192 -7.81 4.00 12.37
C TYR A 192 -8.64 2.79 11.96
N GLN A 193 -8.59 1.72 12.76
CA GLN A 193 -9.56 0.65 12.62
C GLN A 193 -10.87 1.31 13.01
N THR A 194 -11.59 1.81 12.00
CA THR A 194 -12.98 2.22 12.11
C THR A 194 -13.63 1.19 13.03
N ILE A 195 -14.06 1.59 14.24
CA ILE A 195 -14.60 0.68 15.26
C ILE A 195 -15.87 -0.02 14.76
N VAL A 196 -16.37 0.35 13.58
CA VAL A 196 -17.31 -0.47 12.83
C VAL A 196 -16.64 -1.80 12.44
N PRO A 197 -17.12 -2.93 12.97
CA PRO A 197 -16.62 -4.24 12.58
C PRO A 197 -16.72 -4.41 11.07
N ASP A 198 -15.89 -5.26 10.47
CA ASP A 198 -15.91 -5.49 9.02
C ASP A 198 -17.29 -5.95 8.51
N SER A 199 -18.09 -6.56 9.39
CA SER A 199 -19.50 -6.84 9.15
C SER A 199 -20.36 -5.58 8.92
N ALA A 200 -20.11 -4.48 9.63
CA ALA A 200 -20.86 -3.24 9.43
C ALA A 200 -20.56 -2.59 8.07
N LYS A 201 -19.34 -2.74 7.55
CA LYS A 201 -18.99 -2.25 6.21
C LYS A 201 -19.74 -3.02 5.12
N THR A 202 -19.81 -4.35 5.22
CA THR A 202 -20.55 -5.18 4.25
C THR A 202 -22.06 -5.00 4.36
N MET A 203 -22.58 -4.79 5.58
CA MET A 203 -23.99 -4.47 5.79
C MET A 203 -24.36 -3.10 5.19
N ALA A 204 -23.51 -2.09 5.34
CA ALA A 204 -23.75 -0.77 4.74
C ALA A 204 -23.75 -0.83 3.22
N VAL A 205 -22.77 -1.51 2.61
CA VAL A 205 -22.71 -1.70 1.15
C VAL A 205 -23.93 -2.50 0.65
N GLY A 206 -24.32 -3.55 1.37
CA GLY A 206 -25.51 -4.34 1.05
C GLY A 206 -26.81 -3.53 1.12
N ALA A 207 -26.97 -2.68 2.15
CA ALA A 207 -28.13 -1.82 2.31
C ALA A 207 -28.24 -0.75 1.20
N MET A 208 -27.12 -0.15 0.81
CA MET A 208 -27.10 0.79 -0.32
C MET A 208 -27.42 0.09 -1.65
N GLY A 209 -26.89 -1.12 -1.86
CA GLY A 209 -27.18 -1.92 -3.03
C GLY A 209 -28.65 -2.34 -3.12
N SER A 210 -29.26 -2.76 -2.01
CA SER A 210 -30.67 -3.14 -1.97
C SER A 210 -31.58 -1.94 -2.21
N MET A 211 -31.29 -0.79 -1.60
CA MET A 211 -32.07 0.43 -1.79
C MET A 211 -31.98 0.92 -3.25
N THR A 212 -30.79 0.85 -3.85
CA THR A 212 -30.61 1.19 -5.26
C THR A 212 -31.32 0.20 -6.19
N SER A 213 -31.31 -1.09 -5.85
CA SER A 213 -32.00 -2.13 -6.62
C SER A 213 -33.52 -1.95 -6.61
N VAL A 214 -34.09 -1.65 -5.43
CA VAL A 214 -35.53 -1.37 -5.30
C VAL A 214 -35.92 -0.12 -6.09
N LEU A 215 -35.15 0.96 -5.98
CA LEU A 215 -35.40 2.19 -6.74
C LEU A 215 -35.24 1.98 -8.25
N GLY A 216 -34.26 1.19 -8.67
CA GLY A 216 -34.04 0.85 -10.08
C GLY A 216 -35.18 0.01 -10.66
N LEU A 217 -35.68 -0.99 -9.92
CA LEU A 217 -36.82 -1.80 -10.34
C LEU A 217 -38.11 -0.98 -10.39
N ALA A 218 -38.34 -0.13 -9.39
CA ALA A 218 -39.49 0.78 -9.37
C ALA A 218 -39.44 1.75 -10.57
N TYR A 219 -38.26 2.31 -10.87
CA TYR A 219 -38.06 3.13 -12.06
C TYR A 219 -38.33 2.34 -13.35
N PHE A 220 -37.88 1.09 -13.45
CA PHE A 220 -38.12 0.25 -14.62
C PHE A 220 -39.61 0.04 -14.88
N PHE A 221 -40.40 -0.31 -13.86
CA PHE A 221 -41.85 -0.46 -14.02
C PHE A 221 -42.55 0.86 -14.32
N MET A 222 -42.14 1.96 -13.69
CA MET A 222 -42.72 3.29 -13.98
C MET A 222 -42.38 3.77 -15.39
N LYS A 223 -41.18 3.45 -15.90
CA LYS A 223 -40.70 3.93 -17.21
C LYS A 223 -41.12 3.04 -18.37
N TYR A 224 -41.16 1.72 -18.17
CA TYR A 224 -41.32 0.73 -19.24
C TYR A 224 -42.48 -0.26 -19.01
N GLY A 225 -43.10 -0.28 -17.82
CA GLY A 225 -44.13 -1.25 -17.44
C GLY A 225 -45.57 -0.72 -17.47
N GLY A 226 -45.82 0.44 -18.07
CA GLY A 226 -47.17 0.99 -18.26
C GLY A 226 -47.74 0.59 -19.62
N ASP A 227 -48.88 -0.10 -19.58
CA ASP A 227 -49.66 -0.67 -20.69
C ASP A 227 -49.14 -2.01 -21.27
N TYR A 228 -49.65 -3.09 -20.67
CA TYR A 228 -49.63 -4.43 -21.23
C TYR A 228 -51.06 -4.99 -21.24
N GLY A 229 -52.01 -4.28 -21.85
CA GLY A 229 -53.29 -4.90 -22.18
C GLY A 229 -54.43 -3.92 -22.47
N GLU A 230 -54.78 -3.87 -23.76
CA GLU A 230 -56.16 -4.15 -24.19
C GLU A 230 -56.33 -5.66 -24.40
#